data_AF-A0A151CCG2-F1
#
_entry.id   AF-A0A151CCG2-F1
#
_cell.length_a   1.000
_cell.length_b   1.000
_cell.length_c   1.000
_cell.angle_alpha   90.00
_cell.angle_beta   90.00
_cell.angle_gamma   90.00
#
_symmetry.space_group_name_H-M   'P 1'
#
loop_
_entity.id
_entity.type
_entity.pdbx_description
1 polymer ?
#
loop_
_entity_poly.entity_id
_entity_poly.type
_entity_poly.pdbx_seq_one_letter_code
_entity_poly.pdbx_strand_id
1 'polypeptide(L)'
;MRDGQVDRRAVWRKSVERFGRDKQSIVCMEECAELIQAVSKRLRGRPDPEHNLAEEMADVTICLKLLQIMYDITDDELDEWVERKTMRQKQRMEQ
;
A
#
# COMPACT_ATOMS: atom_id res chain seq x y z
N MET A 1 23.58 17.18 -15.23
CA MET A 1 23.28 16.99 -13.80
C MET A 1 21.99 16.17 -13.76
N ARG A 2 22.01 14.94 -13.26
CA ARG A 2 20.79 14.12 -13.12
C ARG A 2 20.11 14.55 -11.83
N ASP A 3 18.87 14.99 -11.93
CA ASP A 3 18.06 15.47 -10.81
C ASP A 3 18.09 14.51 -9.62
N GLY A 4 18.13 15.10 -8.42
CA GLY A 4 18.23 14.40 -7.14
C GLY A 4 17.05 13.47 -6.91
N GLN A 5 17.22 12.20 -7.26
CA GLN A 5 16.22 11.17 -7.03
C GLN A 5 16.10 10.91 -5.52
N VAL A 6 14.90 11.15 -4.97
CA VAL A 6 14.61 10.88 -3.56
C VAL A 6 14.68 9.37 -3.32
N ASP A 7 15.54 8.94 -2.40
CA ASP A 7 15.52 7.57 -1.88
C ASP A 7 14.27 7.40 -1.01
N ARG A 8 13.21 6.87 -1.61
CA ARG A 8 11.93 6.60 -0.95
C ARG A 8 12.09 5.73 0.30
N ARG A 9 12.98 4.74 0.27
CA ARG A 9 13.18 3.82 1.40
C ARG A 9 13.84 4.54 2.57
N ALA A 10 14.79 5.44 2.30
CA ALA A 10 15.37 6.29 3.34
C ALA A 10 14.32 7.23 3.96
N VAL A 11 13.41 7.81 3.16
CA VAL A 11 12.32 8.65 3.66
C VAL A 11 11.35 7.85 4.54
N TRP A 12 10.93 6.66 4.10
CA TRP A 12 10.02 5.81 4.87
C TRP A 12 10.61 5.37 6.20
N ARG A 13 11.88 4.95 6.23
CA ARG A 13 12.57 4.61 7.50
C ARG A 13 12.59 5.78 8.47
N LYS A 14 12.99 6.97 8.00
CA LYS A 14 12.97 8.19 8.83
C LYS A 14 11.57 8.52 9.34
N SER A 15 10.55 8.27 8.54
CA SER A 15 9.15 8.47 8.94
C SER A 15 8.76 7.54 10.09
N VAL A 16 9.09 6.25 9.99
CA VAL A 16 8.87 5.26 11.06
C VAL A 16 9.65 5.62 12.33
N GLU A 17 10.93 6.00 12.20
CA GLU A 17 11.77 6.44 13.33
C GLU A 17 11.19 7.68 14.03
N ARG A 18 10.63 8.62 13.27
CA ARG A 18 10.10 9.89 13.79
C ARG A 18 8.75 9.73 14.48
N PHE A 19 7.83 8.99 13.87
CA PHE A 19 6.44 8.93 14.32
C PHE A 19 6.10 7.67 15.13
N GLY A 20 6.95 6.65 15.05
CA GLY A 20 6.79 5.39 15.76
C GLY A 20 5.78 4.45 15.10
N ARG A 21 5.95 3.17 15.39
CA ARG A 21 5.17 2.08 14.79
C ARG A 21 3.66 2.27 14.98
N ASP A 22 3.21 2.44 16.22
CA ASP A 22 1.78 2.33 16.53
C ASP A 22 0.96 3.43 15.83
N LYS A 23 1.49 4.66 15.77
CA LYS A 23 0.84 5.77 15.04
C LYS A 23 0.80 5.52 13.54
N GLN A 24 1.91 5.06 12.96
CA GLN A 24 2.00 4.78 11.53
C GLN A 24 1.10 3.59 11.14
N SER A 25 0.93 2.60 12.00
CA SER A 25 -0.03 1.51 11.79
C SER A 25 -1.48 2.02 11.79
N ILE A 26 -1.82 2.99 12.64
CA ILE A 26 -3.14 3.64 12.63
C ILE A 26 -3.35 4.38 11.31
N VAL A 27 -2.36 5.18 10.87
CA VAL A 27 -2.42 5.85 9.56
C VAL A 27 -2.63 4.83 8.44
N CYS A 28 -1.88 3.72 8.43
CA CYS A 28 -2.08 2.67 7.43
C CYS A 28 -3.49 2.08 7.41
N MET A 29 -4.16 2.00 8.57
CA MET A 29 -5.56 1.56 8.66
C MET A 29 -6.52 2.61 8.09
N GLU A 30 -6.25 3.90 8.30
CA GLU A 30 -7.01 5.03 7.76
C GLU A 30 -6.93 5.04 6.23
N GLU A 31 -5.72 4.96 5.64
CA GLU A 31 -5.54 4.89 4.18
C GLU A 31 -6.26 3.70 3.54
N CYS A 32 -6.27 2.54 4.22
CA CYS A 32 -7.04 1.39 3.74
C CYS A 32 -8.55 1.67 3.74
N ALA A 33 -9.06 2.42 4.74
CA ALA A 33 -10.46 2.82 4.79
C ALA A 33 -10.82 3.82 3.68
N GLU A 34 -9.91 4.73 3.34
CA GLU A 34 -10.10 5.69 2.25
C GLU A 34 -10.09 4.99 0.88
N LEU A 35 -9.18 4.04 0.64
CA LEU A 35 -9.22 3.18 -0.55
C LEU A 35 -10.55 2.40 -0.66
N ILE A 36 -11.06 1.84 0.44
CA ILE A 36 -12.38 1.18 0.46
C ILE A 36 -13.48 2.15 0.01
N GLN A 37 -13.45 3.39 0.49
CA GLN A 37 -14.43 4.41 0.10
C GLN A 37 -14.31 4.78 -1.39
N ALA A 38 -13.09 4.96 -1.91
CA ALA A 38 -12.84 5.28 -3.31
C ALA A 38 -13.37 4.19 -4.24
N VAL A 39 -13.07 2.91 -3.94
CA VAL A 39 -13.61 1.75 -4.67
C VAL A 39 -15.14 1.72 -4.61
N SER A 40 -15.73 1.94 -3.42
CA SER A 40 -17.19 1.98 -3.23
C SER A 40 -17.87 3.10 -4.03
N LYS A 41 -17.26 4.29 -4.12
CA LYS A 41 -17.75 5.40 -4.96
C LYS A 41 -17.71 5.01 -6.44
N ARG A 42 -16.60 4.40 -6.90
CA ARG A 42 -16.42 3.96 -8.28
C ARG A 42 -17.46 2.92 -8.71
N LEU A 43 -17.72 1.92 -7.86
CA LEU A 43 -18.74 0.89 -8.10
C LEU A 43 -20.16 1.46 -8.22
N ARG A 44 -20.45 2.57 -7.53
CA ARG A 44 -21.74 3.27 -7.61
C ARG A 44 -21.86 4.22 -8.81
N GLY A 45 -20.90 4.19 -9.73
CA GLY A 45 -20.90 5.03 -10.93
C GLY A 45 -20.69 6.52 -10.63
N ARG A 46 -20.18 6.87 -9.44
CA ARG A 46 -19.85 8.26 -9.13
C ARG A 46 -18.62 8.68 -9.95
N PRO A 47 -18.57 9.95 -10.41
CA PRO A 47 -17.35 10.50 -10.99
C PRO A 47 -16.17 10.32 -10.02
N ASP A 48 -14.99 10.12 -10.59
CA ASP A 48 -13.73 10.01 -9.86
C ASP A 48 -12.96 11.32 -10.10
N PRO A 49 -13.30 12.40 -9.37
CA PRO A 49 -12.59 13.66 -9.52
C PRO A 49 -11.11 13.44 -9.17
N GLU A 50 -10.23 14.06 -9.96
CA GLU A 50 -8.80 14.22 -9.62
C GLU A 50 -7.99 12.92 -9.40
N HIS A 51 -8.41 11.80 -10.00
CA HIS A 51 -7.72 10.51 -9.83
C HIS A 51 -7.70 9.98 -8.39
N ASN A 52 -8.72 10.30 -7.59
CA ASN A 52 -8.85 9.85 -6.20
C ASN A 52 -8.59 8.34 -6.06
N LEU A 53 -9.10 7.47 -6.94
CA LEU A 53 -8.80 6.03 -6.80
C LEU A 53 -7.29 5.71 -6.91
N ALA A 54 -6.57 6.37 -7.81
CA ALA A 54 -5.14 6.11 -8.01
C ALA A 54 -4.28 6.66 -6.86
N GLU A 55 -4.68 7.81 -6.30
CA GLU A 55 -4.06 8.42 -5.12
C GLU A 55 -4.14 7.47 -3.91
N GLU A 56 -5.34 7.00 -3.58
CA GLU A 56 -5.58 6.10 -2.45
C GLU A 56 -4.88 4.74 -2.62
N MET A 57 -4.75 4.27 -3.87
CA MET A 57 -3.94 3.09 -4.19
C MET A 57 -2.44 3.35 -3.93
N ALA A 58 -1.96 4.57 -4.19
CA ALA A 58 -0.58 4.96 -3.91
C ALA A 58 -0.33 5.05 -2.40
N ASP A 59 -1.26 5.61 -1.64
CA ASP A 59 -1.17 5.71 -0.17
C ASP A 59 -1.12 4.33 0.47
N VAL A 60 -2.03 3.42 0.08
CA VAL A 60 -1.97 2.02 0.55
C VAL A 60 -0.69 1.30 0.10
N THR A 61 -0.16 1.60 -1.10
CA THR A 61 1.13 1.04 -1.54
C THR A 61 2.29 1.49 -0.64
N ILE A 62 2.30 2.76 -0.24
CA ILE A 62 3.26 3.29 0.74
C ILE A 62 3.05 2.63 2.10
N CYS A 63 1.80 2.46 2.54
CA CYS A 63 1.47 1.78 3.79
C CYS A 63 2.02 0.36 3.84
N LEU A 64 1.92 -0.42 2.75
CA LEU A 64 2.52 -1.75 2.68
C LEU A 64 4.04 -1.70 2.89
N LYS A 65 4.73 -0.70 2.33
CA LYS A 65 6.17 -0.50 2.54
C LYS A 65 6.53 -0.04 3.95
N LEU A 66 5.70 0.81 4.57
CA LEU A 66 5.86 1.20 5.97
C LEU A 66 5.64 0.01 6.91
N LEU A 67 4.60 -0.80 6.68
CA LEU A 67 4.33 -2.02 7.44
C LEU A 67 5.48 -3.03 7.32
N GLN A 68 6.05 -3.22 6.13
CA GLN A 68 7.26 -4.04 5.96
C GLN A 68 8.42 -3.56 6.85
N ILE A 69 8.69 -2.25 6.88
CA ILE A 69 9.74 -1.68 7.73
C ILE A 69 9.42 -1.84 9.22
N MET A 70 8.16 -1.61 9.61
CA MET A 70 7.73 -1.60 11.01
C MET A 70 7.68 -2.97 11.67
N TYR A 71 7.46 -4.02 10.88
CA TYR A 71 7.28 -5.39 11.35
C TYR A 71 8.36 -6.33 10.80
N ASP A 72 9.45 -5.77 10.28
CA ASP A 72 10.62 -6.49 9.73
C ASP A 72 10.26 -7.55 8.68
N ILE A 73 9.25 -7.28 7.85
CA ILE A 73 8.85 -8.17 6.74
C ILE A 73 9.69 -7.84 5.51
N THR A 74 10.44 -8.82 5.04
CA THR A 74 11.29 -8.68 3.85
C THR A 74 10.47 -8.64 2.56
N ASP A 75 11.09 -8.15 1.47
CA ASP A 75 10.44 -8.19 0.15
C ASP A 75 10.22 -9.65 -0.31
N ASP A 76 11.21 -10.53 -0.08
CA ASP A 76 11.13 -11.96 -0.43
C ASP A 76 9.98 -12.69 0.30
N GLU A 77 9.81 -12.46 1.61
CA GLU A 77 8.70 -13.05 2.37
C GLU A 77 7.34 -12.58 1.81
N LEU A 78 7.20 -11.27 1.54
CA LEU A 78 5.96 -10.74 0.99
C LEU A 78 5.66 -11.32 -0.39
N ASP A 79 6.67 -11.41 -1.26
CA ASP A 79 6.55 -11.92 -2.63
C ASP A 79 6.15 -13.40 -2.64
N GLU A 80 6.71 -14.25 -1.77
CA GLU A 80 6.29 -15.64 -1.62
C GLU A 80 4.78 -15.76 -1.28
N TRP A 81 4.29 -14.89 -0.39
CA TRP A 81 2.88 -14.84 -0.04
C TRP A 81 2.00 -14.36 -1.20
N VAL A 82 2.48 -13.40 -1.99
CA VAL A 82 1.78 -12.90 -3.19
C VAL A 82 1.69 -13.99 -4.25
N GLU A 83 2.78 -14.70 -4.54
CA GLU A 83 2.80 -15.81 -5.51
C GLU A 83 1.80 -16.91 -5.11
N ARG A 84 1.86 -17.35 -3.84
CA ARG A 84 0.93 -18.37 -3.33
C ARG A 84 -0.54 -17.92 -3.39
N LYS A 85 -0.84 -16.64 -3.12
CA LYS A 85 -2.20 -16.10 -3.23
C LYS A 85 -2.66 -16.04 -4.69
N THR A 86 -1.77 -15.63 -5.59
CA THR A 86 -2.02 -15.58 -7.04
C THR A 86 -2.31 -16.96 -7.61
N MET A 87 -1.52 -17.97 -7.25
CA MET A 87 -1.76 -19.35 -7.68
C MET A 87 -3.11 -19.90 -7.21
N ARG A 88 -3.54 -19.56 -5.99
CA ARG A 88 -4.88 -19.91 -5.49
C ARG A 88 -6.01 -19.23 -6.27
N GLN A 89 -5.82 -18.01 -6.72
CA GLN A 89 -6.81 -17.33 -7.58
C GLN A 89 -6.90 -18.00 -8.94
N LYS A 90 -5.75 -18.31 -9.57
CA LYS A 90 -5.69 -19.05 -10.83
C LYS A 90 -6.46 -20.38 -10.75
N GLN A 91 -6.22 -21.16 -9.70
CA GLN A 91 -6.92 -22.43 -9.48
C GLN A 91 -8.44 -22.29 -9.35
N ARG A 92 -8.95 -21.18 -8.79
CA ARG A 92 -10.40 -20.91 -8.68
C ARG A 92 -11.05 -20.55 -10.01
N MET A 93 -10.28 -20.03 -10.96
CA MET A 93 -10.77 -19.67 -12.30
C MET A 93 -10.80 -20.88 -13.25
N GLU A 94 -10.03 -21.92 -12.94
CA GLU A 94 -9.95 -23.17 -13.71
C GLU A 94 -10.95 -24.24 -13.23
N GLN A 95 -11.68 -23.97 -12.13
CA GLN A 95 -12.79 -24.79 -11.61
C GLN A 95 -14.12 -24.30 -12.16
#